data_AF-A0A967TF41-F1
#
_entry.id   AF-A0A967TF41-F1
#
_cell.length_a   1.000
_cell.length_b   1.000
_cell.length_c   1.000
_cell.angle_alpha   90.00
_cell.angle_beta   90.00
_cell.angle_gamma   90.00
#
_symmetry.space_group_name_H-M   'P 1'
#
loop_
_entity.id
_entity.type
_entity.pdbx_description
1 polymer ?
#
loop_
_entity_poly.entity_id
_entity_poly.type
_entity_poly.pdbx_seq_one_letter_code
_entity_poly.pdbx_strand_id
1 'polypeptide(L)'
;MGQRLTYWIFLGAIGFAIFFVLHSFIAFNAGAPVEQSKSTIEHRTAELSQRLGFSLDSLQIMTERTQHLNYYKMLKDSIGEDLPSPEKLNNNGLHLSGWKVSIGVAQDEDDGFSHEASDFMSELGRLDIRYDQEGNVRRLSKYADNPNPTFVAGDSLFSIANRVVQDILGYNLQDYQLDYVDIRDTLLTTEP
;
A
#
# COMPACT_ATOMS: atom_id res chain seq x y z
N MET A 1 5.99 24.68 -54.08
CA MET A 1 6.81 24.04 -53.02
C MET A 1 6.66 24.71 -51.64
N GLY A 2 6.46 26.04 -51.55
CA GLY A 2 6.40 26.77 -50.27
C GLY A 2 5.28 26.36 -49.30
N GLN A 3 4.04 26.17 -49.76
CA GLN A 3 2.91 25.87 -48.86
C GLN A 3 3.07 24.57 -48.07
N ARG A 4 3.59 23.50 -48.68
CA ARG A 4 3.83 22.23 -47.99
C ARG A 4 4.87 22.37 -46.88
N LEU A 5 5.94 23.13 -47.12
CA LEU A 5 6.96 23.41 -46.11
C LEU A 5 6.39 24.21 -44.93
N THR A 6 5.54 25.20 -45.21
CA THR A 6 4.86 25.99 -44.16
C THR A 6 3.97 25.10 -43.27
N TYR A 7 3.23 24.15 -43.85
CA TYR A 7 2.41 23.21 -43.08
C TYR A 7 3.24 22.31 -42.15
N TRP A 8 4.38 21.79 -42.62
CA TRP A 8 5.26 20.97 -41.79
C TRP A 8 5.90 21.75 -40.64
N ILE A 9 6.29 23.01 -40.89
CA ILE A 9 6.82 23.90 -39.85
C ILE A 9 5.72 24.20 -38.81
N PHE A 10 4.50 24.46 -39.26
CA PHE A 10 3.37 24.74 -38.37
C PHE A 10 2.99 23.52 -37.52
N LEU A 11 2.97 22.33 -38.12
CA LEU A 11 2.72 21.07 -37.41
C LEU A 11 3.83 20.78 -36.39
N GLY A 12 5.09 21.04 -36.74
CA GLY A 12 6.23 20.92 -35.82
C GLY A 12 6.14 21.91 -34.64
N ALA A 13 5.75 23.15 -34.89
CA ALA A 13 5.55 24.16 -33.85
C ALA A 13 4.38 23.80 -32.91
N ILE A 14 3.27 23.28 -33.45
CA ILE A 14 2.15 22.76 -32.65
C ILE A 14 2.61 21.56 -31.81
N GLY A 15 3.30 20.59 -32.42
CA GLY A 15 3.83 19.43 -31.69
C GLY A 15 4.79 19.82 -30.57
N PHE A 16 5.63 20.84 -30.81
CA PHE A 16 6.53 21.39 -29.81
C PHE A 16 5.78 22.11 -28.68
N ALA A 17 4.77 22.93 -28.99
CA ALA A 17 3.94 23.58 -27.99
C ALA A 17 3.16 22.56 -27.14
N ILE A 18 2.57 21.55 -27.77
CA ILE A 18 1.90 20.42 -27.11
C ILE A 18 2.89 19.67 -26.22
N PHE A 19 4.11 19.39 -26.70
CA PHE A 19 5.15 18.75 -25.89
C PHE A 19 5.48 19.57 -24.65
N PHE A 20 5.67 20.88 -24.71
CA PHE A 20 5.98 21.69 -23.53
C PHE A 20 4.83 21.75 -22.52
N VAL A 21 3.59 21.86 -23.00
CA VAL A 21 2.39 21.86 -22.14
C VAL A 21 2.22 20.50 -21.45
N LEU A 22 2.33 19.40 -22.21
CA LEU A 22 2.24 18.07 -21.62
C LEU A 22 3.49 17.69 -20.81
N HIS A 23 4.67 18.18 -21.15
CA HIS A 23 5.91 17.84 -20.45
C HIS A 23 5.87 18.30 -19.00
N SER A 24 5.37 19.51 -18.73
CA SER A 24 5.17 19.96 -17.35
C SER A 24 4.16 19.09 -16.60
N PHE A 25 3.09 18.65 -17.28
CA PHE A 25 2.08 17.76 -16.70
C PHE A 25 2.64 16.34 -16.45
N ILE A 26 3.44 15.82 -17.38
CA ILE A 26 4.10 14.52 -17.31
C ILE A 26 5.18 14.55 -16.23
N ALA A 27 6.04 15.57 -16.19
CA ALA A 27 7.11 15.71 -15.19
C ALA A 27 6.54 15.88 -13.77
N PHE A 28 5.41 16.59 -13.63
CA PHE A 28 4.72 16.72 -12.35
C PHE A 28 4.07 15.40 -11.88
N ASN A 29 3.42 14.66 -12.78
CA ASN A 29 2.87 13.33 -12.47
C ASN A 29 3.93 12.22 -12.41
N ALA A 30 5.13 12.47 -12.93
CA ALA A 30 6.30 11.62 -12.86
C ALA A 30 7.15 11.92 -11.61
N GLY A 31 6.62 12.69 -10.65
CA GLY A 31 7.24 13.03 -9.36
C GLY A 31 7.74 11.79 -8.61
N ALA A 32 8.99 11.46 -8.91
CA ALA A 32 9.70 10.20 -8.77
C ALA A 32 9.09 8.99 -9.50
N PRO A 33 9.86 8.29 -10.36
CA PRO A 33 9.44 6.99 -10.85
C PRO A 33 9.22 6.08 -9.64
N VAL A 34 8.07 5.43 -9.59
CA VAL A 34 7.91 4.33 -8.64
C VAL A 34 8.85 3.23 -9.14
N GLU A 35 9.95 3.02 -8.41
CA GLU A 35 11.04 2.16 -8.85
C GLU A 35 10.57 0.70 -8.97
N GLN A 36 9.65 0.31 -8.09
CA GLN A 36 9.12 -1.05 -8.05
C GLN A 36 7.89 -1.20 -8.94
N SER A 37 7.86 -2.26 -9.74
CA SER A 37 6.68 -2.63 -10.52
C SER A 37 5.58 -3.20 -9.63
N LYS A 38 4.34 -3.25 -10.15
CA LYS A 38 3.21 -3.93 -9.51
C LYS A 38 3.56 -5.37 -9.12
N SER A 39 4.17 -6.13 -10.02
CA SER A 39 4.53 -7.52 -9.77
C SER A 39 5.58 -7.67 -8.67
N THR A 40 6.54 -6.75 -8.58
CA THR A 40 7.54 -6.77 -7.49
C THR A 40 6.88 -6.50 -6.14
N ILE A 41 5.92 -5.58 -6.07
CA ILE A 41 5.18 -5.30 -4.84
C ILE A 41 4.28 -6.46 -4.43
N GLU A 42 3.62 -7.10 -5.39
CA GLU A 42 2.82 -8.31 -5.13
C GLU A 42 3.70 -9.45 -4.59
N HIS A 43 4.88 -9.65 -5.19
CA HIS A 43 5.85 -10.62 -4.70
C HIS A 43 6.33 -10.30 -3.27
N ARG A 44 6.69 -9.04 -2.99
CA ARG A 44 7.05 -8.59 -1.63
C ARG A 44 5.90 -8.78 -0.64
N THR A 45 4.66 -8.57 -1.08
CA THR A 45 3.47 -8.79 -0.25
C THR A 45 3.30 -10.27 0.09
N ALA A 46 3.55 -11.17 -0.86
CA ALA A 46 3.55 -12.61 -0.61
C ALA A 46 4.67 -13.05 0.35
N GLU A 47 5.88 -12.50 0.21
CA GLU A 47 6.96 -12.76 1.18
C GLU A 47 6.61 -12.23 2.58
N LEU A 48 6.03 -11.03 2.64
CA LEU A 48 5.61 -10.41 3.89
C LEU A 48 4.49 -11.23 4.57
N SER A 49 3.48 -11.69 3.82
CA SER A 49 2.39 -12.48 4.39
C SER A 49 2.90 -13.80 4.96
N GLN A 50 3.80 -14.48 4.25
CA GLN A 50 4.43 -15.71 4.74
C GLN A 50 5.21 -15.47 6.04
N ARG A 51 5.98 -14.37 6.12
CA ARG A 51 6.69 -13.98 7.35
C ARG A 51 5.75 -13.62 8.50
N LEU A 52 4.59 -13.05 8.18
CA LEU A 52 3.53 -12.78 9.15
C LEU A 52 2.67 -14.01 9.48
N GLY A 53 2.97 -15.17 8.89
CA GLY A 53 2.34 -16.44 9.20
C GLY A 53 0.97 -16.67 8.54
N PHE A 54 0.66 -15.99 7.44
CA PHE A 54 -0.59 -16.23 6.69
C PHE A 54 -0.36 -16.40 5.19
N SER A 55 -1.24 -17.19 4.55
CA SER A 55 -1.25 -17.39 3.09
C SER A 55 -2.21 -16.40 2.41
N LEU A 56 -1.88 -16.06 1.16
CA LEU A 56 -2.70 -15.26 0.27
C LEU A 56 -3.50 -16.11 -0.73
N ASP A 57 -3.31 -17.44 -0.75
CA ASP A 57 -3.82 -18.32 -1.83
C ASP A 57 -5.35 -18.31 -1.97
N SER A 58 -6.07 -18.07 -0.87
CA SER A 58 -7.54 -17.97 -0.84
C SER A 58 -8.06 -16.54 -0.75
N LEU A 59 -7.18 -15.55 -0.93
CA LEU A 59 -7.48 -14.14 -0.75
C LEU A 59 -7.42 -13.41 -2.09
N GLN A 60 -8.27 -12.40 -2.25
CA GLN A 60 -8.19 -11.49 -3.37
C GLN A 60 -7.23 -10.36 -3.05
N ILE A 61 -6.35 -10.04 -3.99
CA ILE A 61 -5.38 -8.96 -3.86
C ILE A 61 -5.66 -7.90 -4.92
N MET A 62 -5.77 -6.66 -4.48
CA MET A 62 -5.86 -5.50 -5.35
C MET A 62 -4.67 -4.58 -5.09
N THR A 63 -3.87 -4.35 -6.12
CA THR A 63 -2.67 -3.51 -6.03
C THR A 63 -2.87 -2.25 -6.87
N GLU A 64 -2.82 -1.09 -6.22
CA GLU A 64 -3.00 0.22 -6.84
C GLU A 64 -1.83 1.15 -6.56
N ARG A 65 -1.51 2.00 -7.54
CA ARG A 65 -0.50 3.06 -7.37
C ARG A 65 -1.13 4.22 -6.62
N THR A 66 -0.48 4.70 -5.58
CA THR A 66 -0.94 5.85 -4.80
C THR A 66 -0.13 7.09 -5.14
N GLN A 67 -0.82 8.22 -5.26
CA GLN A 67 -0.23 9.54 -5.45
C GLN A 67 -0.93 10.56 -4.55
N HIS A 68 -0.19 11.18 -3.64
CA HIS A 68 -0.71 12.15 -2.67
C HIS A 68 -0.61 13.59 -3.20
N LEU A 69 -1.18 13.83 -4.38
CA LEU A 69 -1.15 15.14 -5.05
C LEU A 69 -1.79 16.26 -4.20
N ASN A 70 -2.88 15.93 -3.50
CA ASN A 70 -3.55 16.87 -2.59
C ASN A 70 -2.66 17.27 -1.41
N TYR A 71 -1.85 16.33 -0.90
CA TYR A 71 -0.91 16.62 0.19
C TYR A 71 0.22 17.54 -0.27
N TYR A 72 0.77 17.28 -1.47
CA TYR A 72 1.75 18.19 -2.06
C TYR A 72 1.17 19.60 -2.31
N LYS A 73 -0.08 19.69 -2.78
CA LYS A 73 -0.77 20.97 -2.97
C LYS A 73 -0.92 21.73 -1.65
N MET A 74 -1.36 21.06 -0.58
CA MET A 74 -1.45 21.67 0.75
C MET A 74 -0.08 22.12 1.27
N LEU A 75 0.96 21.33 1.07
CA LEU A 75 2.33 21.73 1.40
C LEU A 75 2.76 22.98 0.63
N LYS A 76 2.42 23.06 -0.66
CA LYS A 76 2.70 24.23 -1.50
C LYS A 76 1.94 25.47 -1.02
N ASP A 77 0.67 25.30 -0.66
CA ASP A 77 -0.16 26.39 -0.15
C ASP A 77 0.34 26.89 1.23
N SER A 78 0.99 26.03 2.02
CA SER A 78 1.54 26.39 3.33
C SER A 78 2.96 26.95 3.30
N ILE A 79 3.84 26.39 2.45
CA ILE A 79 5.29 26.69 2.44
C ILE A 79 5.65 27.65 1.29
N GLY A 80 4.78 27.80 0.29
CA GLY A 80 5.00 28.68 -0.85
C GLY A 80 6.06 28.15 -1.82
N GLU A 81 6.75 29.05 -2.51
CA GLU A 81 7.76 28.74 -3.53
C GLU A 81 9.03 28.07 -2.96
N ASP A 82 9.20 28.04 -1.64
CA ASP A 82 10.32 27.38 -0.97
C ASP A 82 10.13 25.85 -0.84
N LEU A 83 8.98 25.31 -1.26
CA LEU A 83 8.73 23.88 -1.20
C LEU A 83 9.66 23.12 -2.18
N PRO A 84 10.44 22.13 -1.69
CA PRO A 84 11.27 21.29 -2.56
C PRO A 84 10.42 20.55 -3.60
N SER A 85 11.03 20.21 -4.74
CA SER A 85 10.36 19.42 -5.77
C SER A 85 9.85 18.08 -5.21
N PRO A 86 8.78 17.49 -5.78
CA PRO A 86 8.24 16.21 -5.35
C PRO A 86 9.31 15.11 -5.25
N GLU A 87 10.24 15.07 -6.20
CA GLU A 87 11.38 14.14 -6.21
C GLU A 87 12.27 14.31 -4.97
N LYS A 88 12.65 15.54 -4.63
CA LYS A 88 13.44 15.81 -3.42
C LYS A 88 12.68 15.45 -2.14
N LEU A 89 11.37 15.68 -2.11
CA LEU A 89 10.54 15.28 -0.97
C LEU A 89 10.51 13.77 -0.80
N ASN A 90 10.34 13.02 -1.88
CA ASN A 90 10.37 11.55 -1.86
C ASN A 90 11.70 11.01 -1.33
N ASN A 91 12.83 11.50 -1.87
CA ASN A 91 14.17 11.09 -1.44
C ASN A 91 14.48 11.45 0.02
N ASN A 92 13.81 12.48 0.56
CA ASN A 92 13.93 12.91 1.95
C ASN A 92 12.93 12.23 2.90
N GLY A 93 12.27 11.14 2.46
CA GLY A 93 11.34 10.34 3.28
C GLY A 93 9.89 10.85 3.29
N LEU A 94 9.60 11.95 2.58
CA LEU A 94 8.24 12.44 2.33
C LEU A 94 7.71 11.79 1.04
N HIS A 95 7.44 10.48 1.10
CA HIS A 95 6.97 9.72 -0.07
C HIS A 95 5.54 10.15 -0.46
N LEU A 96 5.45 10.93 -1.53
CA LEU A 96 4.24 11.44 -2.18
C LEU A 96 3.64 10.43 -3.16
N SER A 97 4.37 9.38 -3.50
CA SER A 97 3.88 8.27 -4.31
C SER A 97 4.34 6.93 -3.75
N GLY A 98 3.69 5.85 -4.17
CA GLY A 98 4.01 4.49 -3.75
C GLY A 98 2.92 3.51 -4.19
N TRP A 99 2.74 2.43 -3.43
CA TRP A 99 1.72 1.41 -3.71
C TRP A 99 0.82 1.18 -2.52
N LYS A 100 -0.43 0.84 -2.79
CA LYS A 100 -1.35 0.26 -1.82
C LYS A 100 -1.73 -1.12 -2.30
N VAL A 101 -1.54 -2.10 -1.41
CA VAL A 101 -1.98 -3.47 -1.61
C VAL A 101 -3.09 -3.72 -0.62
N SER A 102 -4.24 -4.03 -1.19
CA SER A 102 -5.50 -4.28 -0.54
C SER A 102 -5.77 -5.79 -0.59
N ILE A 103 -5.96 -6.43 0.55
CA ILE A 103 -6.18 -7.88 0.65
C ILE A 103 -7.57 -8.12 1.23
N GLY A 104 -8.38 -8.92 0.54
CA GLY A 104 -9.75 -9.22 0.90
C GLY A 104 -10.15 -10.67 0.68
N VAL A 105 -11.41 -10.99 0.98
CA VAL A 105 -11.98 -12.31 0.70
C VAL A 105 -12.10 -12.51 -0.80
N ALA A 106 -11.73 -13.69 -1.30
CA ALA A 106 -11.97 -14.05 -2.69
C ALA A 106 -13.47 -14.14 -2.96
N GLN A 107 -13.94 -13.46 -4.01
CA GLN A 107 -15.28 -13.65 -4.55
C GLN A 107 -15.28 -14.76 -5.60
N ASP A 108 -16.39 -15.48 -5.68
CA ASP A 108 -16.64 -16.43 -6.78
C ASP A 108 -16.84 -15.66 -8.10
N GLU A 109 -16.56 -16.31 -9.22
CA GLU A 109 -16.63 -15.69 -10.57
C GLU A 109 -18.03 -15.11 -10.90
N ASP A 110 -19.08 -15.59 -10.23
CA ASP A 110 -20.48 -15.15 -10.39
C ASP A 110 -20.88 -13.94 -9.54
N ASP A 111 -20.07 -13.52 -8.55
CA ASP A 111 -20.46 -12.47 -7.58
C ASP A 111 -20.28 -11.02 -8.08
N GLY A 112 -19.80 -10.85 -9.31
CA GLY A 112 -19.60 -9.54 -9.92
C GLY A 112 -18.32 -8.86 -9.44
N PHE A 113 -17.46 -8.48 -10.38
CA PHE A 113 -16.20 -7.81 -10.05
C PHE A 113 -16.46 -6.44 -9.42
N SER A 114 -16.02 -6.23 -8.18
CA SER A 114 -15.89 -4.90 -7.61
C SER A 114 -14.79 -4.15 -8.38
N HIS A 115 -15.17 -3.15 -9.19
CA HIS A 115 -14.25 -2.47 -10.13
C HIS A 115 -13.45 -1.34 -9.45
N GLU A 116 -13.90 -0.83 -8.31
CA GLU A 116 -13.27 0.28 -7.60
C GLU A 116 -12.63 -0.16 -6.28
N ALA A 117 -11.45 0.39 -5.97
CA ALA A 117 -10.71 0.05 -4.75
C ALA A 117 -11.45 0.45 -3.46
N SER A 118 -12.33 1.45 -3.52
CA SER A 118 -13.23 1.81 -2.43
C SER A 118 -14.21 0.70 -2.13
N ASP A 119 -14.81 0.13 -3.18
CA ASP A 119 -15.89 -0.84 -3.10
C ASP A 119 -15.33 -2.20 -2.68
N PHE A 120 -14.17 -2.56 -3.25
CA PHE A 120 -13.38 -3.73 -2.83
C PHE A 120 -13.03 -3.66 -1.33
N MET A 121 -12.67 -2.49 -0.81
CA MET A 121 -12.36 -2.32 0.61
C MET A 121 -13.57 -2.37 1.53
N SER A 122 -14.67 -1.71 1.16
CA SER A 122 -15.87 -1.71 2.00
C SER A 122 -16.51 -3.08 2.12
N GLU A 123 -16.46 -3.90 1.06
CA GLU A 123 -17.18 -5.16 1.01
C GLU A 123 -16.30 -6.35 1.40
N LEU A 124 -15.04 -6.36 0.96
CA LEU A 124 -14.17 -7.54 1.03
C LEU A 124 -12.88 -7.31 1.80
N GLY A 125 -12.46 -6.05 1.96
CA GLY A 125 -11.18 -5.67 2.51
C GLY A 125 -10.96 -6.14 3.93
N ARG A 126 -9.85 -6.84 4.17
CA ARG A 126 -9.43 -7.33 5.49
C ARG A 126 -8.15 -6.65 5.96
N LEU A 127 -7.20 -6.42 5.04
CA LEU A 127 -5.89 -5.85 5.33
C LEU A 127 -5.45 -4.90 4.20
N ASP A 128 -4.91 -3.75 4.60
CA ASP A 128 -4.26 -2.78 3.73
C ASP A 128 -2.79 -2.67 4.08
N ILE A 129 -1.93 -2.72 3.06
CA ILE A 129 -0.49 -2.52 3.17
C ILE A 129 -0.10 -1.37 2.24
N ARG A 130 0.57 -0.36 2.78
CA ARG A 130 1.10 0.78 2.02
C ARG A 130 2.61 0.68 1.90
N TYR A 131 3.10 0.82 0.68
CA TYR A 131 4.52 0.84 0.34
C TYR A 131 4.95 2.23 -0.12
N ASP A 132 6.21 2.57 0.13
CA ASP A 132 6.89 3.68 -0.55
C ASP A 132 7.27 3.30 -2.01
N GLN A 133 8.18 4.07 -2.60
CA GLN A 133 8.56 3.96 -4.01
C GLN A 133 9.62 2.90 -4.22
N GLU A 134 10.44 2.72 -3.18
CA GLU A 134 11.51 1.76 -3.03
C GLU A 134 10.97 0.35 -2.67
N GLY A 135 9.72 0.28 -2.21
CA GLY A 135 9.02 -0.95 -1.85
C GLY A 135 9.13 -1.30 -0.37
N ASN A 136 9.48 -0.35 0.49
CA ASN A 136 9.43 -0.51 1.93
C ASN A 136 8.00 -0.30 2.44
N VAL A 137 7.65 -1.09 3.46
CA VAL A 137 6.35 -1.01 4.12
C VAL A 137 6.29 0.26 4.98
N ARG A 138 5.32 1.12 4.71
CA ARG A 138 5.05 2.34 5.48
C ARG A 138 3.94 2.19 6.50
N ARG A 139 2.93 1.38 6.18
CA ARG A 139 1.74 1.21 7.02
C ARG A 139 1.07 -0.12 6.75
N LEU A 140 0.68 -0.80 7.82
CA LEU A 140 -0.34 -1.84 7.79
C LEU A 140 -1.59 -1.32 8.50
N SER A 141 -2.75 -1.61 7.95
CA SER A 141 -4.03 -1.26 8.56
C SER A 141 -5.04 -2.38 8.34
N LYS A 142 -5.70 -2.81 9.41
CA LYS A 142 -6.90 -3.65 9.32
C LYS A 142 -8.10 -2.80 8.91
N TYR A 143 -9.04 -3.38 8.19
CA TYR A 143 -10.33 -2.74 7.97
C TYR A 143 -11.22 -2.95 9.21
N ALA A 144 -11.82 -1.87 9.72
CA ALA A 144 -12.54 -1.92 10.99
C ALA A 144 -13.84 -2.71 10.90
N ASP A 145 -14.59 -2.53 9.81
CA ASP A 145 -15.89 -3.15 9.61
C ASP A 145 -15.79 -4.61 9.16
N ASN A 146 -14.58 -5.04 8.79
CA ASN A 146 -14.27 -6.36 8.23
C ASN A 146 -13.12 -7.00 9.01
N PRO A 147 -13.38 -7.44 10.26
CA PRO A 147 -12.33 -7.91 11.16
C PRO A 147 -11.60 -9.13 10.57
N ASN A 148 -10.27 -9.03 10.51
CA ASN A 148 -9.41 -10.13 10.11
C ASN A 148 -9.01 -10.96 11.34
N PRO A 149 -9.33 -12.27 11.42
CA PRO A 149 -8.96 -13.12 12.55
C PRO A 149 -7.44 -13.30 12.69
N THR A 150 -6.64 -13.06 11.65
CA THR A 150 -5.18 -13.12 11.68
C THR A 150 -4.56 -12.02 12.56
N PHE A 151 -5.18 -10.84 12.65
CA PHE A 151 -4.70 -9.75 13.51
C PHE A 151 -5.53 -9.71 14.79
N VAL A 152 -5.16 -10.56 15.73
CA VAL A 152 -5.79 -10.63 17.05
C VAL A 152 -5.34 -9.42 17.86
N ALA A 153 -6.24 -8.45 18.02
CA ALA A 153 -6.06 -7.38 18.98
C ALA A 153 -6.52 -7.86 20.36
N GLY A 154 -5.67 -7.72 21.36
CA GLY A 154 -6.01 -7.97 22.76
C GLY A 154 -5.26 -6.99 23.65
N ASP A 155 -5.89 -6.64 24.77
CA ASP A 155 -5.31 -5.81 25.82
C ASP A 155 -4.32 -6.57 26.71
N SER A 156 -4.25 -7.89 26.54
CA SER A 156 -3.42 -8.82 27.32
C SER A 156 -3.15 -10.11 26.54
N LEU A 157 -2.05 -10.80 26.87
CA LEU A 157 -1.74 -12.15 26.35
C LEU A 157 -2.89 -13.13 26.58
N PHE A 158 -3.58 -13.02 27.72
CA PHE A 158 -4.75 -13.84 28.04
C PHE A 158 -5.93 -13.55 27.10
N SER A 159 -6.22 -12.27 26.82
CA SER A 159 -7.24 -11.86 25.84
C SER A 159 -6.93 -12.43 24.44
N ILE A 160 -5.67 -12.37 24.03
CA ILE A 160 -5.21 -12.93 22.75
C ILE A 160 -5.38 -14.46 22.74
N ALA A 161 -4.94 -15.15 23.79
CA ALA A 161 -5.07 -16.60 23.91
C ALA A 161 -6.53 -17.05 23.90
N ASN A 162 -7.41 -16.34 24.60
CA ASN A 162 -8.86 -16.60 24.57
C ASN A 162 -9.44 -16.46 23.17
N ARG A 163 -9.14 -15.35 22.49
CA ARG A 163 -9.58 -15.16 21.11
C ARG A 163 -9.08 -16.26 20.18
N VAL A 164 -7.81 -16.65 20.29
CA VAL A 164 -7.22 -17.67 19.41
C VAL A 164 -7.78 -19.06 19.72
N VAL A 165 -7.71 -19.49 20.98
CA VAL A 165 -8.05 -20.85 21.37
C VAL A 165 -9.56 -21.08 21.35
N GLN A 166 -10.33 -20.14 21.90
CA GLN A 166 -11.76 -20.30 22.04
C GLN A 166 -12.54 -19.78 20.83
N ASP A 167 -12.30 -18.54 20.41
CA ASP A 167 -13.13 -17.93 19.35
C ASP A 167 -12.73 -18.41 17.95
N ILE A 168 -11.43 -18.61 17.69
CA ILE A 168 -10.93 -19.01 16.37
C ILE A 168 -10.84 -20.53 16.24
N LEU A 169 -10.19 -21.21 17.18
CA LEU A 169 -9.97 -22.66 17.11
C LEU A 169 -11.14 -23.49 17.67
N GLY A 170 -12.08 -22.85 18.39
CA GLY A 170 -13.27 -23.51 18.92
C GLY A 170 -13.01 -24.42 20.13
N TYR A 171 -11.86 -24.28 20.78
CA TYR A 171 -11.52 -25.07 21.96
C TYR A 171 -12.03 -24.40 23.25
N ASN A 172 -12.60 -25.18 24.15
CA ASN A 172 -13.00 -24.68 25.46
C ASN A 172 -11.75 -24.47 26.32
N LEU A 173 -11.41 -23.21 26.64
CA LEU A 173 -10.25 -22.88 27.47
C LEU A 173 -10.28 -23.48 28.87
N GLN A 174 -11.45 -23.87 29.39
CA GLN A 174 -11.55 -24.56 30.69
C GLN A 174 -10.84 -25.92 30.68
N ASP A 175 -10.64 -26.49 29.50
CA ASP A 175 -9.95 -27.77 29.31
C ASP A 175 -8.41 -27.60 29.18
N TYR A 176 -7.91 -26.36 29.26
CA TYR A 176 -6.49 -26.04 29.09
C TYR A 176 -5.93 -25.34 30.33
N GLN A 177 -4.69 -25.66 30.68
CA GLN A 177 -3.94 -24.95 31.71
C GLN A 177 -2.90 -24.06 31.04
N LEU A 178 -2.88 -22.77 31.43
CA LEU A 178 -1.86 -21.85 30.95
C LEU A 178 -0.52 -22.23 31.58
N ASP A 179 0.41 -22.72 30.77
CA ASP A 179 1.78 -22.96 31.19
C ASP A 179 2.61 -21.70 30.97
N TYR A 180 3.13 -21.13 32.05
CA TYR A 180 3.98 -19.95 31.99
C TYR A 180 5.39 -20.37 31.65
N VAL A 181 5.69 -20.40 30.35
CA VAL A 181 7.08 -20.48 29.90
C VAL A 181 7.67 -19.08 30.05
N ASP A 182 8.68 -18.93 30.91
CA ASP A 182 9.49 -17.72 31.00
C ASP A 182 10.25 -17.56 29.68
N ILE A 183 9.66 -16.81 28.73
CA ILE A 183 10.30 -16.50 27.47
C ILE A 183 11.39 -15.49 27.78
N ARG A 184 12.60 -15.99 28.06
CA ARG A 184 13.81 -15.17 27.97
C ARG A 184 13.91 -14.67 26.54
N ASP A 185 13.62 -13.39 26.36
CA ASP A 185 13.73 -12.71 25.08
C ASP A 185 15.19 -12.77 24.62
N THR A 186 15.50 -13.72 23.72
CA THR A 186 16.84 -13.93 23.18
C THR A 186 17.33 -12.76 22.32
N LEU A 187 16.50 -11.74 22.10
CA LEU A 187 16.89 -10.49 21.42
C LEU A 187 17.38 -9.40 22.40
N LEU A 188 17.24 -9.61 23.72
CA LEU A 188 17.70 -8.68 24.76
C LEU A 188 18.97 -9.15 25.49
N THR A 189 19.60 -10.25 25.08
CA THR A 189 20.91 -10.64 25.62
C THR A 189 22.00 -9.73 25.05
N THR A 190 22.14 -8.55 25.65
CA THR A 190 23.44 -7.92 25.79
C THR A 190 24.18 -8.69 26.88
N GLU A 191 24.96 -9.69 26.47
CA GLU A 191 25.97 -10.22 27.37
C GLU A 191 27.12 -9.20 27.52
N PRO A 192 27.72 -9.12 28.72
CA PRO A 192 28.74 -8.13 29.10
C PRO A 192 30.11 -8.32 28.42
#